data_AF-A0A6G9AXP6-F1
#
_entry.id   AF-A0A6G9AXP6-F1
#
_cell.length_a   1.000
_cell.length_b   1.000
_cell.length_c   1.000
_cell.angle_alpha   90.00
_cell.angle_beta   90.00
_cell.angle_gamma   90.00
#
_symmetry.space_group_name_H-M   'P 1'
#
loop_
_entity.id
_entity.type
_entity.pdbx_description
1 polymer ?
#
loop_
_entity_poly.entity_id
_entity_poly.type
_entity_poly.pdbx_seq_one_letter_code
_entity_poly.pdbx_strand_id
1 'polypeptide(L)'
;MKVLGTIHDPTFTGRTYNRLDQFFLPYIKDERDLPFVYLTIRISFILIPLAALLFMPFITGWVWWAVAAIHFYVSNFVFKGPFGLMLHCTSHRPFFKAEYPRLNNYLPWILAPFFGHTPETYYSHHIGMHHPENNLEDDDSSTMEFQRDSLRSFLSYFGQFFVLGVHNLLGYLRRKNRNKLASRAMTGEIVFGLLCTLLCFVNWPATVLVFLLPLFIYRMIAMMGNWTQHAFVDFDDPGNAYKNSITCINVKYNKKCWNDGYHISHHIRPGMHWTEHPVFFQKTIDKYAQNQAIIFDGLDFLQVFFLLMRKRYDVLASHMVNVNNAFADEDEAIALLRRRTQRIQATMPIEVSVA
;
A
#
# COMPACT_ATOMS: atom_id res chain seq x y z
N MET A 1 -9.54 -13.39 -22.90
CA MET A 1 -8.63 -13.75 -21.79
C MET A 1 -7.25 -14.12 -22.33
N LYS A 2 -6.22 -14.03 -21.49
CA LYS A 2 -4.83 -14.35 -21.83
C LYS A 2 -4.40 -15.72 -21.31
N VAL A 3 -3.44 -16.33 -22.00
CA VAL A 3 -2.67 -17.47 -21.49
C VAL A 3 -1.51 -16.91 -20.65
N LEU A 4 -1.08 -17.64 -19.61
CA LEU A 4 0.06 -17.24 -18.80
C LEU A 4 1.34 -17.21 -19.64
N GLY A 5 1.85 -16.00 -19.91
CA GLY A 5 3.11 -15.78 -20.59
C GLY A 5 4.33 -15.82 -19.65
N THR A 6 5.48 -15.42 -20.20
CA THR A 6 6.71 -15.25 -19.40
C THR A 6 6.53 -14.13 -18.37
N ILE A 7 7.04 -14.34 -17.15
CA ILE A 7 7.05 -13.32 -16.10
C ILE A 7 8.31 -12.46 -16.22
N HIS A 8 8.11 -11.15 -16.38
CA HIS A 8 9.17 -10.13 -16.54
C HIS A 8 9.35 -9.25 -15.29
N ASP A 9 8.64 -9.57 -14.21
CA ASP A 9 8.73 -8.85 -12.95
C ASP A 9 10.05 -9.12 -12.23
N PRO A 10 10.58 -8.14 -11.48
CA PRO A 10 11.86 -8.26 -10.78
C PRO A 10 11.96 -9.50 -9.90
N THR A 11 13.04 -10.26 -10.09
CA THR A 11 13.49 -11.30 -9.15
C THR A 11 14.90 -10.96 -8.68
N PHE A 12 15.36 -11.64 -7.63
CA PHE A 12 16.73 -11.43 -7.18
C PHE A 12 17.69 -12.18 -8.09
N THR A 13 18.64 -11.44 -8.66
CA THR A 13 19.78 -11.99 -9.39
C THR A 13 21.05 -11.60 -8.65
N GLY A 14 22.05 -12.49 -8.63
CA GLY A 14 23.35 -12.19 -8.00
C GLY A 14 23.93 -10.85 -8.49
N ARG A 15 24.63 -10.14 -7.59
CA ARG A 15 25.10 -8.77 -7.85
C ARG A 15 26.55 -8.58 -7.42
N THR A 16 27.27 -7.73 -8.14
CA THR A 16 28.59 -7.22 -7.75
C THR A 16 28.45 -5.97 -6.87
N TYR A 17 29.17 -5.95 -5.75
CA TYR A 17 29.08 -4.88 -4.74
C TYR A 17 30.13 -3.79 -4.94
N ASN A 18 29.69 -2.53 -4.99
CA ASN A 18 30.57 -1.37 -4.99
C ASN A 18 30.95 -0.95 -3.55
N ARG A 19 31.79 0.09 -3.40
CA ARG A 19 32.23 0.57 -2.08
C ARG A 19 31.09 1.05 -1.17
N LEU A 20 30.07 1.67 -1.75
CA LEU A 20 28.89 2.11 -0.99
C LEU A 20 28.06 0.92 -0.52
N ASP A 21 27.90 -0.11 -1.37
CA ASP A 21 27.24 -1.36 -0.98
C ASP A 21 27.99 -2.01 0.18
N GLN A 22 29.32 -2.16 0.07
CA GLN A 22 30.17 -2.74 1.11
C GLN A 22 30.10 -1.97 2.44
N PHE A 23 29.90 -0.65 2.37
CA PHE A 23 29.68 0.15 3.57
C PHE A 23 28.34 -0.18 4.25
N PHE A 24 27.24 -0.39 3.51
CA PHE A 24 25.92 -0.62 4.09
C PHE A 24 25.56 -2.09 4.38
N LEU A 25 26.14 -3.04 3.66
CA LEU A 25 25.90 -4.48 3.83
C LEU A 25 26.05 -4.98 5.29
N PRO A 26 27.02 -4.50 6.09
CA PRO A 26 27.11 -4.88 7.50
C PRO A 26 25.89 -4.48 8.35
N TYR A 27 25.14 -3.45 7.95
CA TYR A 27 24.06 -2.87 8.73
C TYR A 27 22.67 -3.38 8.34
N ILE A 28 22.43 -3.66 7.05
CA ILE A 28 21.13 -4.11 6.54
C ILE A 28 20.92 -5.60 6.80
N LYS A 29 19.66 -6.01 6.96
CA LYS A 29 19.31 -7.39 7.31
C LYS A 29 19.47 -8.35 6.12
N ASP A 30 19.18 -7.89 4.92
CA ASP A 30 19.17 -8.67 3.68
C ASP A 30 19.85 -7.86 2.57
N GLU A 31 20.79 -8.46 1.84
CA GLU A 31 21.51 -7.76 0.75
C GLU A 31 20.58 -7.27 -0.36
N ARG A 32 19.43 -7.93 -0.50
CA ARG A 32 18.39 -7.60 -1.47
C ARG A 32 17.68 -6.28 -1.15
N ASP A 33 17.83 -5.76 0.07
CA ASP A 33 17.29 -4.47 0.51
C ASP A 33 18.23 -3.29 0.18
N LEU A 34 19.38 -3.51 -0.47
CA LEU A 34 20.25 -2.41 -0.95
C LEU A 34 19.50 -1.33 -1.78
N PRO A 35 18.54 -1.65 -2.67
CA PRO A 35 17.73 -0.64 -3.35
C PRO A 35 17.01 0.33 -2.40
N PHE A 36 16.59 -0.13 -1.21
CA PHE A 36 16.00 0.73 -0.18
C PHE A 36 17.02 1.72 0.40
N VAL A 37 18.29 1.33 0.51
CA VAL A 37 19.38 2.24 0.92
C VAL A 37 19.54 3.36 -0.10
N TYR A 38 19.63 3.03 -1.39
CA TYR A 38 19.77 4.02 -2.46
C TYR A 38 18.55 4.96 -2.52
N LEU A 39 17.34 4.43 -2.36
CA LEU A 39 16.14 5.25 -2.33
C LEU A 39 16.13 6.18 -1.11
N THR A 40 16.50 5.67 0.06
CA THR A 40 16.63 6.44 1.31
C THR A 40 17.59 7.60 1.12
N ILE A 41 18.81 7.35 0.63
CA ILE A 41 19.82 8.39 0.35
C ILE A 41 19.25 9.45 -0.61
N ARG A 42 18.65 9.03 -1.73
CA ARG A 42 18.10 9.98 -2.71
C ARG A 42 17.02 10.86 -2.11
N ILE A 43 16.09 10.29 -1.34
CA ILE A 43 15.04 11.07 -0.68
C ILE A 43 15.66 12.05 0.33
N SER A 44 16.59 11.57 1.16
CA SER A 44 17.25 12.40 2.18
C SER A 44 18.03 13.58 1.59
N PHE A 45 18.68 13.41 0.45
CA PHE A 45 19.51 14.45 -0.16
C PHE A 45 18.82 15.27 -1.27
N ILE A 46 17.61 14.91 -1.68
CA ILE A 46 16.85 15.66 -2.69
C ILE A 46 15.60 16.26 -2.06
N LEU A 47 14.75 15.43 -1.47
CA LEU A 47 13.43 15.87 -1.01
C LEU A 47 13.52 16.74 0.25
N ILE A 48 14.33 16.34 1.24
CA ILE A 48 14.47 17.09 2.49
C ILE A 48 15.07 18.49 2.26
N PRO A 49 16.16 18.67 1.47
CA PRO A 49 16.67 20.00 1.18
C PRO A 49 15.66 20.87 0.42
N LEU A 50 14.93 20.31 -0.55
CA LEU A 50 13.87 21.06 -1.25
C LEU A 50 12.77 21.51 -0.28
N ALA A 51 12.36 20.64 0.64
CA ALA A 51 11.40 21.00 1.68
C ALA A 51 11.95 22.10 2.58
N ALA A 52 13.20 21.99 3.05
CA ALA A 52 13.83 22.99 3.90
C ALA A 52 13.91 24.37 3.21
N LEU A 53 14.25 24.40 1.91
CA LEU A 53 14.30 25.64 1.11
C LEU A 53 12.94 26.36 1.08
N LEU A 54 11.83 25.64 1.07
CA LEU A 54 10.49 26.24 1.09
C LEU A 54 10.16 26.97 2.40
N PHE A 55 10.87 26.65 3.48
CA PHE A 55 10.73 27.34 4.77
C PHE A 55 11.77 28.46 4.97
N MET A 56 12.70 28.66 4.04
CA MET A 56 13.75 29.68 4.19
C MET A 56 13.23 31.08 3.84
N PRO A 57 13.45 32.10 4.68
CA PRO A 57 12.89 33.44 4.48
C PRO A 57 13.46 34.17 3.26
N PHE A 58 14.60 33.73 2.73
CA PHE A 58 15.24 34.30 1.54
C PHE A 58 14.76 33.68 0.22
N ILE A 59 13.97 32.60 0.26
CA ILE A 59 13.35 32.01 -0.94
C ILE A 59 11.94 32.57 -1.08
N THR A 60 11.74 33.49 -2.02
CA THR A 60 10.47 34.23 -2.17
C THR A 60 10.05 34.38 -3.64
N GLY A 61 8.85 34.89 -3.87
CA GLY A 61 8.33 35.19 -5.20
C GLY A 61 8.26 33.97 -6.12
N TRP A 62 8.65 34.15 -7.39
CA TRP A 62 8.61 33.09 -8.39
C TRP A 62 9.57 31.93 -8.08
N VAL A 63 10.70 32.20 -7.40
CA VAL A 63 11.69 31.18 -7.03
C VAL A 63 11.07 30.19 -6.04
N TRP A 64 10.31 30.68 -5.05
CA TRP A 64 9.59 29.82 -4.11
C TRP A 64 8.62 28.90 -4.84
N TRP A 65 7.84 29.42 -5.79
CA TRP A 65 6.90 28.61 -6.58
C TRP A 65 7.60 27.59 -7.48
N ALA A 66 8.77 27.92 -8.02
CA ALA A 66 9.58 26.96 -8.77
C ALA A 66 10.08 25.80 -7.88
N VAL A 67 10.63 26.12 -6.70
CA VAL A 67 11.03 25.10 -5.71
C VAL A 67 9.82 24.26 -5.27
N ALA A 68 8.66 24.90 -5.07
CA ALA A 68 7.42 24.24 -4.69
C ALA A 68 6.95 23.25 -5.76
N ALA A 69 6.98 23.65 -7.03
CA ALA A 69 6.62 22.78 -8.15
C ALA A 69 7.58 21.60 -8.28
N ILE A 70 8.89 21.82 -8.15
CA ILE A 70 9.90 20.76 -8.18
C ILE A 70 9.70 19.80 -7.00
N HIS A 71 9.56 20.32 -5.78
CA HIS A 71 9.28 19.53 -4.59
C HIS A 71 8.01 18.68 -4.77
N PHE A 72 6.92 19.29 -5.22
CA PHE A 72 5.65 18.60 -5.45
C PHE A 72 5.79 17.47 -6.48
N TYR A 73 6.48 17.73 -7.59
CA TYR A 73 6.70 16.75 -8.64
C TYR A 73 7.54 15.56 -8.14
N VAL A 74 8.68 15.85 -7.52
CA VAL A 74 9.62 14.84 -7.00
C VAL A 74 8.97 14.03 -5.88
N SER A 75 8.27 14.67 -4.95
CA SER A 75 7.54 14.00 -3.87
C SER A 75 6.48 13.05 -4.44
N ASN A 76 5.54 13.54 -5.25
CA ASN A 76 4.34 12.79 -5.57
C ASN A 76 4.48 11.83 -6.76
N PHE A 77 5.25 12.19 -7.79
CA PHE A 77 5.33 11.39 -9.02
C PHE A 77 6.59 10.53 -9.09
N VAL A 78 7.68 10.96 -8.47
CA VAL A 78 8.95 10.21 -8.48
C VAL A 78 9.03 9.27 -7.29
N PHE A 79 8.97 9.79 -6.06
CA PHE A 79 9.29 9.01 -4.86
C PHE A 79 8.11 8.40 -4.12
N LYS A 80 6.90 8.96 -4.19
CA LYS A 80 5.76 8.52 -3.35
C LYS A 80 5.46 7.02 -3.44
N GLY A 81 5.29 6.49 -4.65
CA GLY A 81 5.05 5.05 -4.86
C GLY A 81 6.18 4.17 -4.29
N PRO A 82 7.42 4.32 -4.78
CA PRO A 82 8.56 3.56 -4.27
C PRO A 82 8.75 3.68 -2.76
N PHE A 83 8.62 4.87 -2.19
CA PHE A 83 8.76 5.07 -0.75
C PHE A 83 7.63 4.39 0.03
N GLY A 84 6.37 4.59 -0.38
CA GLY A 84 5.21 4.00 0.28
C GLY A 84 5.29 2.48 0.32
N LEU A 85 5.68 1.85 -0.79
CA LEU A 85 5.83 0.39 -0.83
C LEU A 85 7.14 -0.11 -0.21
N MET A 86 8.18 0.73 -0.12
CA MET A 86 9.36 0.43 0.72
C MET A 86 8.97 0.43 2.20
N LEU A 87 8.15 1.39 2.65
CA LEU A 87 7.64 1.44 4.02
C LEU A 87 6.74 0.22 4.33
N HIS A 88 5.93 -0.21 3.35
CA HIS A 88 5.17 -1.46 3.43
C HIS A 88 6.09 -2.68 3.64
N CYS A 89 7.09 -2.87 2.78
CA CYS A 89 8.05 -3.98 2.89
C CYS A 89 8.77 -3.98 4.25
N THR A 90 9.26 -2.81 4.66
CA THR A 90 10.03 -2.65 5.91
C THR A 90 9.18 -2.72 7.17
N SER A 91 7.85 -2.62 7.05
CA SER A 91 6.91 -2.89 8.15
C SER A 91 6.75 -4.40 8.40
N HIS A 92 6.86 -5.23 7.36
CA HIS A 92 6.79 -6.69 7.48
C HIS A 92 8.12 -7.32 7.87
N ARG A 93 9.23 -6.70 7.46
CA ARG A 93 10.58 -7.22 7.68
C ARG A 93 11.49 -6.08 8.14
N PRO A 94 12.21 -6.22 9.26
CA PRO A 94 13.18 -5.20 9.67
C PRO A 94 14.21 -4.93 8.57
N PHE A 95 14.43 -3.65 8.26
CA PHE A 95 15.38 -3.22 7.22
C PHE A 95 16.82 -3.34 7.70
N PHE A 96 17.09 -2.88 8.92
CA PHE A 96 18.39 -2.98 9.57
C PHE A 96 18.43 -4.14 10.57
N LYS A 97 19.62 -4.69 10.80
CA LYS A 97 19.85 -5.77 11.77
C LYS A 97 19.51 -5.33 13.20
N ALA A 98 19.32 -6.32 14.09
CA ALA A 98 18.84 -6.10 15.44
C ALA A 98 19.81 -5.29 16.33
N GLU A 99 21.09 -5.23 15.97
CA GLU A 99 22.13 -4.41 16.60
C GLU A 99 21.92 -2.91 16.35
N TYR A 100 21.16 -2.56 15.30
CA TYR A 100 20.91 -1.17 14.88
C TYR A 100 19.42 -0.81 14.88
N PRO A 101 18.66 -1.06 15.97
CA PRO A 101 17.21 -0.96 15.96
C PRO A 101 16.73 0.48 15.70
N ARG A 102 17.52 1.49 16.11
CA ARG A 102 17.22 2.91 15.89
C ARG A 102 17.21 3.30 14.41
N LEU A 103 17.98 2.62 13.55
CA LEU A 103 18.00 2.91 12.12
C LEU A 103 16.66 2.58 11.45
N ASN A 104 15.91 1.60 11.97
CA ASN A 104 14.57 1.27 11.50
C ASN A 104 13.54 2.39 11.79
N ASN A 105 13.85 3.34 12.67
CA ASN A 105 12.97 4.49 12.93
C ASN A 105 13.12 5.60 11.88
N TYR A 106 14.19 5.61 11.08
CA TYR A 106 14.44 6.69 10.12
C TYR A 106 13.34 6.79 9.06
N LEU A 107 12.88 5.66 8.52
CA LEU A 107 11.80 5.65 7.53
C LEU A 107 10.48 6.17 8.11
N PRO A 108 9.90 5.59 9.19
CA PRO A 108 8.61 6.03 9.71
C PRO A 108 8.62 7.39 10.42
N TRP A 109 9.74 7.82 11.01
CA TRP A 109 9.78 9.08 11.78
C TRP A 109 10.35 10.27 11.02
N ILE A 110 11.24 10.05 10.05
CA ILE A 110 11.90 11.15 9.32
C ILE A 110 11.37 11.27 7.89
N LEU A 111 11.37 10.19 7.11
CA LEU A 111 11.00 10.27 5.69
C LEU A 111 9.48 10.25 5.47
N ALA A 112 8.78 9.38 6.19
CA ALA A 112 7.33 9.18 6.09
C ALA A 112 6.49 10.48 6.17
N PRO A 113 6.78 11.42 7.09
CA PRO A 113 6.07 12.69 7.16
C PRO A 113 6.06 13.49 5.84
N PHE A 114 7.16 13.51 5.07
CA PHE A 114 7.25 14.21 3.77
C PHE A 114 6.39 13.58 2.67
N PHE A 115 5.91 12.35 2.89
CA PHE A 115 5.02 11.66 1.99
C PHE A 115 3.57 11.63 2.47
N GLY A 116 3.28 12.19 3.65
CA GLY A 116 1.94 12.21 4.22
C GLY A 116 1.62 11.06 5.16
N HIS A 117 2.62 10.29 5.59
CA HIS A 117 2.44 9.31 6.64
C HIS A 117 2.68 9.98 7.99
N THR A 118 1.69 9.88 8.88
CA THR A 118 1.92 10.12 10.30
C THR A 118 2.77 8.96 10.85
N PRO A 119 3.81 9.25 11.66
CA PRO A 119 4.68 8.19 12.19
C PRO A 119 3.87 7.11 12.90
N GLU A 120 4.28 5.84 12.76
CA GLU A 120 3.67 4.67 13.42
C GLU A 120 2.23 4.32 13.01
N THR A 121 1.40 5.26 12.52
CA THR A 121 -0.01 4.99 12.18
C THR A 121 -0.15 3.94 11.10
N TYR A 122 0.64 4.04 10.02
CA TYR A 122 0.61 3.07 8.94
C TYR A 122 0.97 1.66 9.42
N TYR A 123 2.05 1.53 10.22
CA TYR A 123 2.46 0.23 10.77
C TYR A 123 1.37 -0.35 11.68
N SER A 124 0.83 0.48 12.59
CA SER A 124 -0.21 0.07 13.53
C SER A 124 -1.51 -0.33 12.83
N HIS A 125 -1.88 0.32 11.73
CA HIS A 125 -3.00 -0.09 10.90
C HIS A 125 -2.70 -1.38 10.13
N HIS A 126 -1.62 -1.38 9.35
CA HIS A 126 -1.30 -2.47 8.42
C HIS A 126 -1.00 -3.78 9.14
N ILE A 127 -0.05 -3.76 10.08
CA ILE A 127 0.38 -4.94 10.84
C ILE A 127 -0.56 -5.21 12.02
N GLY A 128 -1.08 -4.14 12.62
CA GLY A 128 -1.86 -4.23 13.84
C GLY A 128 -3.35 -4.43 13.64
N MET A 129 -3.90 -4.36 12.41
CA MET A 129 -5.32 -4.58 12.12
C MET A 129 -5.51 -5.28 10.77
N HIS A 130 -5.11 -4.66 9.66
CA HIS A 130 -5.45 -5.11 8.31
C HIS A 130 -4.96 -6.54 8.01
N HIS A 131 -3.70 -6.86 8.29
CA HIS A 131 -3.19 -8.23 8.10
C HIS A 131 -3.86 -9.26 9.00
N PRO A 132 -4.01 -9.01 10.32
CA PRO A 132 -4.76 -9.91 11.21
C PRO A 132 -6.20 -10.18 10.80
N GLU A 133 -6.91 -9.17 10.32
CA GLU A 133 -8.34 -9.28 9.97
C GLU A 133 -8.56 -9.59 8.48
N ASN A 134 -7.54 -9.47 7.63
CA ASN A 134 -7.53 -9.90 6.23
C ASN A 134 -8.71 -9.36 5.40
N ASN A 135 -9.01 -8.04 5.54
CA ASN A 135 -10.13 -7.36 4.89
C ASN A 135 -11.53 -7.90 5.28
N LEU A 136 -11.65 -8.64 6.40
CA LEU A 136 -12.91 -9.08 6.97
C LEU A 136 -13.60 -7.96 7.79
N GLU A 137 -14.74 -8.24 8.41
CA GLU A 137 -15.63 -7.25 9.03
C GLU A 137 -14.97 -6.42 10.14
N ASP A 138 -14.01 -7.00 10.85
CA ASP A 138 -13.25 -6.34 11.92
C ASP A 138 -12.12 -5.42 11.39
N ASP A 139 -11.88 -5.41 10.08
CA ASP A 139 -10.94 -4.51 9.41
C ASP A 139 -11.62 -3.18 9.07
N ASP A 140 -11.18 -2.07 9.69
CA ASP A 140 -11.71 -0.72 9.39
C ASP A 140 -11.46 -0.29 7.93
N SER A 141 -10.57 -0.98 7.22
CA SER A 141 -10.31 -0.79 5.79
C SER A 141 -11.02 -1.81 4.90
N SER A 142 -11.93 -2.64 5.43
CA SER A 142 -12.68 -3.61 4.65
C SER A 142 -13.48 -2.98 3.52
N THR A 143 -13.43 -3.60 2.35
CA THR A 143 -14.20 -3.21 1.16
C THR A 143 -15.55 -3.92 1.07
N MET A 144 -15.79 -4.95 1.89
CA MET A 144 -16.88 -5.92 1.71
C MET A 144 -18.27 -5.28 1.73
N GLU A 145 -18.48 -4.32 2.63
CA GLU A 145 -19.76 -3.63 2.80
C GLU A 145 -20.07 -2.64 1.67
N PHE A 146 -19.21 -2.52 0.67
CA PHE A 146 -19.37 -1.56 -0.41
C PHE A 146 -19.61 -2.24 -1.76
N GLN A 147 -20.33 -1.53 -2.63
CA GLN A 147 -20.39 -1.87 -4.05
C GLN A 147 -19.06 -1.49 -4.71
N ARG A 148 -18.22 -2.47 -5.04
CA ARG A 148 -16.80 -2.23 -5.34
C ARG A 148 -16.54 -1.72 -6.76
N ASP A 149 -17.56 -1.68 -7.60
CA ASP A 149 -17.56 -1.06 -8.93
C ASP A 149 -18.33 0.28 -9.02
N SER A 150 -18.44 0.98 -7.88
CA SER A 150 -19.16 2.25 -7.75
C SER A 150 -18.26 3.34 -7.19
N LEU A 151 -18.09 4.43 -7.95
CA LEU A 151 -17.33 5.61 -7.50
C LEU A 151 -17.96 6.24 -6.25
N ARG A 152 -19.29 6.23 -6.15
CA ARG A 152 -19.99 6.73 -4.95
C ARG A 152 -19.60 5.92 -3.71
N SER A 153 -19.55 4.59 -3.84
CA SER A 153 -19.18 3.71 -2.74
C SER A 153 -17.72 3.89 -2.34
N PHE A 154 -16.82 4.05 -3.32
CA PHE A 154 -15.42 4.41 -3.04
C PHE A 154 -15.29 5.74 -2.29
N LEU A 155 -16.04 6.78 -2.70
CA LEU A 155 -16.01 8.07 -2.02
C LEU A 155 -16.55 7.98 -0.58
N SER A 156 -17.60 7.19 -0.34
CA SER A 156 -18.09 6.91 1.02
C SER A 156 -17.05 6.18 1.86
N TYR A 157 -16.43 5.14 1.31
CA TYR A 157 -15.35 4.37 1.94
C TYR A 157 -14.15 5.26 2.30
N PHE A 158 -13.65 6.05 1.34
CA PHE A 158 -12.56 6.98 1.56
C PHE A 158 -12.94 8.04 2.60
N GLY A 159 -14.14 8.61 2.53
CA GLY A 159 -14.62 9.60 3.49
C GLY A 159 -14.67 9.07 4.92
N GLN A 160 -15.20 7.85 5.11
CA GLN A 160 -15.23 7.17 6.40
C GLN A 160 -13.81 6.94 6.94
N PHE A 161 -12.92 6.39 6.12
CA PHE A 161 -11.52 6.18 6.52
C PHE A 161 -10.80 7.49 6.84
N PHE A 162 -10.99 8.52 6.02
CA PHE A 162 -10.28 9.79 6.17
C PHE A 162 -10.67 10.53 7.46
N VAL A 163 -11.95 10.50 7.83
CA VAL A 163 -12.49 11.20 9.00
C VAL A 163 -12.37 10.36 10.29
N LEU A 164 -12.73 9.07 10.23
CA LEU A 164 -12.85 8.21 11.41
C LEU A 164 -11.72 7.19 11.54
N GLY A 165 -10.89 6.97 10.51
CA GLY A 165 -9.94 5.85 10.47
C GLY A 165 -8.95 5.82 11.63
N VAL A 166 -8.39 6.96 12.04
CA VAL A 166 -7.49 7.02 13.20
C VAL A 166 -8.24 6.71 14.50
N HIS A 167 -9.46 7.23 14.66
CA HIS A 167 -10.27 6.97 15.85
C HIS A 167 -10.63 5.47 15.96
N ASN A 168 -11.12 4.89 14.86
CA ASN A 168 -11.51 3.49 14.81
C ASN A 168 -10.30 2.58 15.04
N LEU A 169 -9.14 2.89 14.44
CA LEU A 169 -7.88 2.17 14.66
C LEU A 169 -7.48 2.13 16.13
N LEU A 170 -7.47 3.28 16.80
CA LEU A 170 -7.12 3.34 18.22
C LEU A 170 -8.13 2.55 19.08
N GLY A 171 -9.41 2.62 18.74
CA GLY A 171 -10.47 1.84 19.40
C GLY A 171 -10.27 0.34 19.22
N TYR A 172 -10.08 -0.12 17.98
CA TYR A 172 -9.83 -1.51 17.63
C TYR A 172 -8.60 -2.07 18.36
N LEU A 173 -7.47 -1.35 18.30
CA LEU A 173 -6.23 -1.81 18.92
C LEU A 173 -6.36 -1.95 20.44
N ARG A 174 -7.10 -1.05 21.10
CA ARG A 174 -7.40 -1.16 22.54
C ARG A 174 -8.32 -2.35 22.83
N ARG A 175 -9.39 -2.54 22.04
CA ARG A 175 -10.32 -3.68 22.18
C ARG A 175 -9.61 -5.03 22.03
N LYS A 176 -8.64 -5.14 21.10
CA LYS A 176 -7.84 -6.36 20.88
C LYS A 176 -6.61 -6.45 21.80
N ASN A 177 -6.53 -5.65 22.87
CA ASN A 177 -5.42 -5.61 23.84
C ASN A 177 -4.03 -5.30 23.24
N ARG A 178 -3.97 -4.60 22.10
CA ARG A 178 -2.74 -4.16 21.40
C ARG A 178 -2.35 -2.73 21.80
N ASN A 179 -2.41 -2.42 23.10
CA ASN A 179 -2.23 -1.05 23.64
C ASN A 179 -0.92 -0.37 23.24
N LYS A 180 0.18 -1.13 23.11
CA LYS A 180 1.46 -0.58 22.66
C LYS A 180 1.39 0.01 21.24
N LEU A 181 0.65 -0.64 20.32
CA LEU A 181 0.45 -0.14 18.96
C LEU A 181 -0.46 1.09 18.96
N ALA A 182 -1.51 1.08 19.80
CA ALA A 182 -2.39 2.23 19.96
C ALA A 182 -1.63 3.46 20.48
N SER A 183 -0.80 3.29 21.52
CA SER A 183 0.04 4.37 22.04
C SER A 183 1.01 4.91 20.99
N ARG A 184 1.70 4.03 20.24
CA ARG A 184 2.63 4.46 19.17
C ARG A 184 1.93 5.26 18.08
N ALA A 185 0.79 4.77 17.57
CA ALA A 185 0.01 5.48 16.55
C ALA A 185 -0.48 6.84 17.08
N MET A 186 -1.03 6.87 18.31
CA MET A 186 -1.50 8.11 18.92
C MET A 186 -0.37 9.12 19.14
N THR A 187 0.80 8.68 19.61
CA THR A 187 1.99 9.54 19.72
C THR A 187 2.41 10.09 18.36
N GLY A 188 2.42 9.25 17.31
CA GLY A 188 2.76 9.68 15.95
C GLY A 188 1.81 10.74 15.39
N GLU A 189 0.50 10.55 15.56
CA GLU A 189 -0.52 11.53 15.18
C GLU A 189 -0.35 12.86 15.93
N ILE A 190 -0.16 12.81 17.25
CA ILE A 190 0.03 14.02 18.07
C ILE A 190 1.31 14.76 17.66
N VAL A 191 2.44 14.05 17.53
CA VAL A 191 3.73 14.65 17.15
C VAL A 191 3.64 15.28 15.77
N PHE A 192 3.03 14.59 14.79
CA PHE A 192 2.86 15.13 13.44
C PHE A 192 1.94 16.36 13.44
N GLY A 193 0.83 16.32 14.18
CA GLY A 193 -0.10 17.45 14.30
C GLY A 193 0.56 18.67 14.94
N LEU A 194 1.31 18.47 16.03
CA LEU A 194 2.07 19.54 16.69
C LEU A 194 3.15 20.11 15.76
N LEU A 195 3.90 19.26 15.05
CA LEU A 195 4.90 19.69 14.08
C LEU A 195 4.26 20.56 12.99
N CYS A 196 3.17 20.10 12.36
CA CYS A 196 2.47 20.88 11.33
C CYS A 196 1.94 22.21 11.89
N THR A 197 1.40 22.19 13.11
CA THR A 197 0.89 23.41 13.76
C THR A 197 2.00 24.43 13.97
N LEU A 198 3.15 24.02 14.51
CA LEU A 198 4.31 24.88 14.71
C LEU A 198 4.85 25.41 13.38
N LEU A 199 4.97 24.55 12.36
CA LEU A 199 5.45 24.95 11.04
C LEU A 199 4.49 25.88 10.30
N CYS A 200 3.17 25.82 10.56
CA CYS A 200 2.23 26.81 10.03
C CYS A 200 2.51 28.23 10.52
N PHE A 201 3.01 28.40 11.75
CA PHE A 201 3.45 29.71 12.26
C PHE A 201 4.75 30.19 11.60
N VAL A 202 5.54 29.30 11.01
CA VAL A 202 6.75 29.65 10.25
C VAL A 202 6.39 30.00 8.81
N ASN A 203 5.71 29.10 8.09
CA ASN A 203 5.28 29.29 6.71
C ASN A 203 4.12 28.33 6.38
N TRP A 204 2.87 28.80 6.53
CA TRP A 204 1.70 27.96 6.28
C TRP A 204 1.60 27.43 4.83
N PRO A 205 1.95 28.17 3.76
CA PRO A 205 1.92 27.62 2.41
C PRO A 205 2.90 26.45 2.23
N ALA A 206 4.11 26.55 2.78
CA ALA A 206 5.10 25.47 2.76
C ALA A 206 4.61 24.26 3.56
N THR A 207 4.03 24.47 4.75
CA THR A 207 3.49 23.37 5.56
C THR A 207 2.37 22.62 4.84
N VAL A 208 1.47 23.35 4.18
CA VAL A 208 0.42 22.73 3.36
C VAL A 208 1.04 21.89 2.25
N LEU A 209 1.98 22.45 1.48
CA LEU A 209 2.58 21.76 0.35
C LEU A 209 3.44 20.53 0.73
N VAL A 210 4.19 20.63 1.84
CA VAL A 210 5.18 19.64 2.24
C VAL A 210 4.57 18.53 3.10
N PHE A 211 3.54 18.82 3.90
CA PHE A 211 3.02 17.87 4.88
C PHE A 211 1.52 17.60 4.72
N LEU A 212 0.66 18.63 4.72
CA LEU A 212 -0.80 18.43 4.76
C LEU A 212 -1.39 17.95 3.44
N LEU A 213 -0.93 18.50 2.31
CA LEU A 213 -1.34 18.05 0.99
C LEU A 213 -0.83 16.62 0.71
N PRO A 214 0.44 16.26 0.99
CA PRO A 214 0.89 14.88 0.94
C PRO A 214 0.09 13.93 1.84
N LEU A 215 -0.32 14.35 3.05
CA LEU A 215 -1.19 13.57 3.94
C LEU A 215 -2.52 13.21 3.26
N PHE A 216 -3.19 14.20 2.65
CA PHE A 216 -4.43 13.97 1.91
C PHE A 216 -4.20 13.04 0.70
N ILE A 217 -3.21 13.35 -0.14
CA ILE A 217 -2.91 12.58 -1.35
C ILE A 217 -2.54 11.13 -0.98
N TYR A 218 -1.73 10.93 0.05
CA TYR A 218 -1.33 9.60 0.48
C TYR A 218 -2.52 8.78 0.94
N ARG A 219 -3.38 9.31 1.83
CA ARG A 219 -4.57 8.61 2.29
C ARG A 219 -5.48 8.24 1.11
N MET A 220 -5.69 9.15 0.16
CA MET A 220 -6.48 8.86 -1.04
C MET A 220 -5.89 7.70 -1.86
N ILE A 221 -4.58 7.74 -2.14
CA ILE A 221 -3.91 6.72 -2.96
C ILE A 221 -3.85 5.37 -2.22
N ALA A 222 -3.57 5.37 -0.92
CA ALA A 222 -3.52 4.15 -0.12
C ALA A 222 -4.89 3.46 -0.08
N MET A 223 -5.97 4.22 0.13
CA MET A 223 -7.32 3.65 0.14
C MET A 223 -7.78 3.22 -1.25
N MET A 224 -7.37 3.91 -2.31
CA MET A 224 -7.59 3.46 -3.69
C MET A 224 -6.85 2.15 -4.01
N GLY A 225 -5.62 2.01 -3.51
CA GLY A 225 -4.84 0.78 -3.57
C GLY A 225 -5.56 -0.37 -2.87
N ASN A 226 -5.87 -0.20 -1.59
CA ASN A 226 -6.58 -1.21 -0.77
C ASN A 226 -7.93 -1.59 -1.40
N TRP A 227 -8.72 -0.60 -1.83
CA TRP A 227 -9.98 -0.82 -2.53
C TRP A 227 -9.83 -1.74 -3.74
N THR A 228 -8.79 -1.50 -4.55
CA THR A 228 -8.59 -2.23 -5.78
C THR A 228 -8.02 -3.62 -5.53
N GLN A 229 -7.06 -3.71 -4.61
CA GLN A 229 -6.48 -4.96 -4.13
C GLN A 229 -7.56 -5.93 -3.63
N HIS A 230 -8.58 -5.41 -2.93
CA HIS A 230 -9.71 -6.14 -2.38
C HIS A 230 -11.04 -5.83 -3.08
N ALA A 231 -11.03 -5.51 -4.38
CA ALA A 231 -12.25 -5.18 -5.11
C ALA A 231 -13.13 -6.40 -5.38
N PHE A 232 -12.52 -7.59 -5.50
CA PHE A 232 -13.16 -8.80 -5.99
C PHE A 232 -13.24 -9.90 -4.91
N VAL A 233 -13.71 -9.55 -3.72
CA VAL A 233 -13.96 -10.50 -2.63
C VAL A 233 -15.10 -11.45 -2.97
N ASP A 234 -14.83 -12.74 -2.84
CA ASP A 234 -15.83 -13.81 -2.91
C ASP A 234 -16.70 -13.83 -1.64
N PHE A 235 -18.02 -13.82 -1.83
CA PHE A 235 -18.97 -13.88 -0.72
C PHE A 235 -18.94 -15.22 0.01
N ASP A 236 -18.68 -16.32 -0.70
CA ASP A 236 -18.76 -17.66 -0.12
C ASP A 236 -17.51 -18.01 0.71
N ASP A 237 -16.40 -17.29 0.51
CA ASP A 237 -15.11 -17.58 1.13
C ASP A 237 -14.24 -16.30 1.22
N PRO A 238 -14.70 -15.26 1.95
CA PRO A 238 -14.08 -13.93 1.99
C PRO A 238 -12.73 -13.91 2.75
N GLY A 239 -12.48 -14.91 3.60
CA GLY A 239 -11.22 -15.05 4.35
C GLY A 239 -10.09 -15.67 3.55
N ASN A 240 -10.36 -16.21 2.36
CA ASN A 240 -9.35 -16.86 1.53
C ASN A 240 -8.58 -15.84 0.69
N ALA A 241 -7.26 -15.75 0.91
CA ALA A 241 -6.37 -14.81 0.21
C ALA A 241 -6.43 -14.90 -1.32
N TYR A 242 -6.72 -16.08 -1.89
CA TYR A 242 -6.86 -16.26 -3.35
C TYR A 242 -8.17 -15.69 -3.91
N LYS A 243 -9.15 -15.47 -3.03
CA LYS A 243 -10.53 -15.06 -3.37
C LYS A 243 -10.90 -13.68 -2.84
N ASN A 244 -10.08 -13.11 -1.96
CA ASN A 244 -10.29 -11.78 -1.39
C ASN A 244 -9.34 -10.72 -1.95
N SER A 245 -8.33 -11.15 -2.70
CA SER A 245 -7.25 -10.30 -3.23
C SER A 245 -6.99 -10.62 -4.70
N ILE A 246 -6.31 -9.73 -5.40
CA ILE A 246 -5.90 -9.92 -6.80
C ILE A 246 -4.39 -9.93 -6.98
N THR A 247 -3.92 -10.42 -8.13
CA THR A 247 -2.51 -10.34 -8.53
C THR A 247 -2.38 -9.62 -9.87
N CYS A 248 -1.50 -8.63 -9.94
CA CYS A 248 -1.16 -7.88 -11.14
C CYS A 248 0.30 -8.15 -11.54
N ILE A 249 0.50 -8.78 -12.70
CA ILE A 249 1.82 -9.18 -13.22
C ILE A 249 2.23 -8.39 -14.45
N ASN A 250 3.54 -8.39 -14.71
CA ASN A 250 4.17 -7.79 -15.90
C ASN A 250 3.85 -6.30 -16.09
N VAL A 251 3.86 -5.56 -14.98
CA VAL A 251 3.57 -4.12 -14.96
C VAL A 251 4.80 -3.33 -14.53
N LYS A 252 4.98 -2.14 -15.12
CA LYS A 252 6.05 -1.21 -14.70
C LYS A 252 5.93 -0.86 -13.21
N TYR A 253 4.71 -0.89 -12.66
CA TYR A 253 4.42 -0.74 -11.25
C TYR A 253 5.25 -1.69 -10.38
N ASN A 254 5.35 -2.98 -10.71
CA ASN A 254 6.10 -3.97 -9.93
C ASN A 254 7.60 -3.66 -9.84
N LYS A 255 8.17 -3.03 -10.88
CA LYS A 255 9.56 -2.54 -10.87
C LYS A 255 9.75 -1.33 -9.97
N LYS A 256 8.76 -0.43 -9.95
CA LYS A 256 8.80 0.83 -9.19
C LYS A 256 8.42 0.63 -7.72
N CYS A 257 7.56 -0.33 -7.44
CA CYS A 257 6.86 -0.53 -6.17
C CYS A 257 7.06 -1.95 -5.64
N TRP A 258 8.25 -2.52 -5.85
CA TRP A 258 8.72 -3.73 -5.16
C TRP A 258 7.74 -4.91 -5.26
N ASN A 259 7.31 -5.24 -6.46
CA ASN A 259 6.38 -6.36 -6.73
C ASN A 259 5.08 -6.34 -5.91
N ASP A 260 4.62 -5.17 -5.47
CA ASP A 260 3.36 -5.02 -4.72
C ASP A 260 2.12 -5.50 -5.51
N GLY A 261 2.21 -5.63 -6.83
CA GLY A 261 1.17 -6.26 -7.65
C GLY A 261 0.85 -7.71 -7.23
N TYR A 262 1.75 -8.41 -6.53
CA TYR A 262 1.54 -9.79 -6.08
C TYR A 262 0.79 -9.90 -4.73
N HIS A 263 -0.32 -9.17 -4.61
CA HIS A 263 -1.05 -8.99 -3.33
C HIS A 263 -1.61 -10.29 -2.73
N ILE A 264 -2.08 -11.23 -3.57
CA ILE A 264 -2.49 -12.57 -3.09
C ILE A 264 -1.35 -13.24 -2.33
N SER A 265 -0.15 -13.30 -2.92
CA SER A 265 1.00 -13.94 -2.27
C SER A 265 1.49 -13.17 -1.06
N HIS A 266 1.29 -11.85 -1.04
CA HIS A 266 1.54 -11.01 0.11
C HIS A 266 0.65 -11.38 1.31
N HIS A 267 -0.66 -11.54 1.11
CA HIS A 267 -1.57 -11.99 2.18
C HIS A 267 -1.28 -13.42 2.65
N ILE A 268 -0.81 -14.30 1.76
CA ILE A 268 -0.43 -15.67 2.14
C ILE A 268 0.89 -15.71 2.93
N ARG A 269 1.87 -14.89 2.54
CA ARG A 269 3.20 -14.82 3.17
C ARG A 269 3.67 -13.36 3.31
N PRO A 270 3.15 -12.63 4.31
CA PRO A 270 3.42 -11.19 4.44
C PRO A 270 4.90 -10.84 4.66
N GLY A 271 5.65 -11.75 5.30
CA GLY A 271 7.10 -11.60 5.54
C GLY A 271 8.00 -12.10 4.40
N MET A 272 7.46 -12.48 3.23
CA MET A 272 8.27 -12.87 2.07
C MET A 272 9.05 -11.67 1.52
N HIS A 273 10.26 -11.89 1.01
CA HIS A 273 11.00 -10.80 0.36
C HIS A 273 10.34 -10.48 -0.99
N TRP A 274 10.20 -9.19 -1.34
CA TRP A 274 9.45 -8.78 -2.53
C TRP A 274 9.94 -9.41 -3.84
N THR A 275 11.23 -9.66 -3.96
CA THR A 275 11.85 -10.35 -5.12
C THR A 275 11.44 -11.82 -5.27
N GLU A 276 10.84 -12.43 -4.25
CA GLU A 276 10.46 -13.85 -4.26
C GLU A 276 9.02 -14.07 -4.73
N HIS A 277 8.17 -13.04 -4.70
CA HIS A 277 6.77 -13.15 -5.11
C HIS A 277 6.59 -13.72 -6.53
N PRO A 278 7.34 -13.30 -7.57
CA PRO A 278 7.19 -13.88 -8.91
C PRO A 278 7.52 -15.37 -8.98
N VAL A 279 8.49 -15.83 -8.19
CA VAL A 279 8.89 -17.24 -8.12
C VAL A 279 7.86 -18.04 -7.34
N PHE A 280 7.37 -17.50 -6.22
CA PHE A 280 6.32 -18.12 -5.43
C PHE A 280 5.03 -18.30 -6.25
N PHE A 281 4.59 -17.23 -6.93
CA PHE A 281 3.44 -17.24 -7.83
C PHE A 281 3.51 -18.39 -8.83
N GLN A 282 4.62 -18.52 -9.57
CA GLN A 282 4.81 -19.60 -10.54
C GLN A 282 4.79 -20.99 -9.89
N LYS A 283 5.43 -21.16 -8.72
CA LYS A 283 5.46 -22.44 -7.99
C LYS A 283 4.10 -22.84 -7.41
N THR A 284 3.18 -21.89 -7.22
CA THR A 284 1.87 -22.13 -6.61
C THR A 284 0.72 -21.89 -7.58
N ILE A 285 0.99 -21.83 -8.89
CA ILE A 285 0.00 -21.42 -9.89
C ILE A 285 -1.25 -22.31 -9.90
N ASP A 286 -1.10 -23.60 -9.58
CA ASP A 286 -2.23 -24.53 -9.46
C ASP A 286 -3.23 -24.12 -8.37
N LYS A 287 -2.74 -23.52 -7.27
CA LYS A 287 -3.62 -23.01 -6.21
C LYS A 287 -4.42 -21.79 -6.66
N TYR A 288 -3.85 -20.96 -7.53
CA TYR A 288 -4.59 -19.85 -8.14
C TYR A 288 -5.72 -20.38 -9.02
N ALA A 289 -5.44 -21.39 -9.85
CA ALA A 289 -6.46 -22.03 -10.69
C ALA A 289 -7.58 -22.68 -9.86
N GLN A 290 -7.24 -23.46 -8.83
CA GLN A 290 -8.20 -24.14 -7.94
C GLN A 290 -9.17 -23.18 -7.24
N ASN A 291 -8.79 -21.91 -7.05
CA ASN A 291 -9.60 -20.91 -6.36
C ASN A 291 -10.28 -19.91 -7.31
N GLN A 292 -10.12 -20.08 -8.64
CA GLN A 292 -10.49 -19.07 -9.64
C GLN A 292 -9.98 -17.68 -9.22
N ALA A 293 -8.69 -17.63 -8.85
CA ALA A 293 -8.04 -16.41 -8.39
C ALA A 293 -7.91 -15.40 -9.55
N ILE A 294 -8.06 -14.12 -9.24
CA ILE A 294 -8.02 -13.07 -10.25
C ILE A 294 -6.57 -12.62 -10.46
N ILE A 295 -6.07 -12.87 -11.67
CA ILE A 295 -4.73 -12.49 -12.11
C ILE A 295 -4.87 -11.61 -13.35
N PHE A 296 -4.38 -10.37 -13.28
CA PHE A 296 -4.30 -9.46 -14.42
C PHE A 296 -2.88 -9.39 -14.97
N ASP A 297 -2.74 -9.48 -16.29
CA ASP A 297 -1.48 -9.30 -17.00
C ASP A 297 -1.46 -7.96 -17.75
N GLY A 298 -0.53 -7.09 -17.37
CA GLY A 298 -0.34 -5.76 -17.97
C GLY A 298 -1.30 -4.67 -17.47
N LEU A 299 -2.04 -4.92 -16.39
CA LEU A 299 -2.84 -3.90 -15.68
C LEU A 299 -2.33 -3.74 -14.24
N ASP A 300 -1.99 -2.52 -13.83
CA ASP A 300 -1.70 -2.20 -12.43
C ASP A 300 -2.98 -1.84 -11.65
N PHE A 301 -2.88 -1.70 -10.32
CA PHE A 301 -4.04 -1.39 -9.47
C PHE A 301 -4.74 -0.09 -9.86
N LEU A 302 -4.02 0.94 -10.31
CA LEU A 302 -4.65 2.19 -10.70
C LEU A 302 -5.47 2.03 -11.99
N GLN A 303 -4.94 1.27 -12.96
CA GLN A 303 -5.67 0.94 -14.18
C GLN A 303 -6.91 0.09 -13.88
N VAL A 304 -6.77 -0.94 -13.03
CA VAL A 304 -7.90 -1.77 -12.58
C VAL A 304 -8.96 -0.90 -11.92
N PHE A 305 -8.58 0.03 -11.03
CA PHE A 305 -9.50 0.96 -10.39
C PHE A 305 -10.32 1.75 -11.41
N PHE A 306 -9.68 2.41 -12.38
CA PHE A 306 -10.39 3.23 -13.36
C PHE A 306 -11.28 2.41 -14.31
N LEU A 307 -10.84 1.20 -14.70
CA LEU A 307 -11.68 0.28 -15.49
C LEU A 307 -12.90 -0.18 -14.69
N LEU A 308 -12.71 -0.48 -13.41
CA LEU A 308 -13.76 -0.92 -12.50
C LEU A 308 -14.79 0.20 -12.26
N MET A 309 -14.35 1.44 -12.02
CA MET A 309 -15.25 2.61 -11.88
C MET A 309 -16.05 2.90 -13.16
N ARG A 310 -15.53 2.50 -14.33
CA ARG A 310 -16.20 2.61 -15.63
C ARG A 310 -16.97 1.34 -16.01
N LYS A 311 -17.02 0.33 -15.13
CA LYS A 311 -17.66 -0.98 -15.36
C LYS A 311 -17.18 -1.66 -16.66
N ARG A 312 -15.92 -1.45 -17.06
CA ARG A 312 -15.27 -2.06 -18.24
C ARG A 312 -14.80 -3.48 -17.93
N TYR A 313 -15.74 -4.34 -17.57
CA TYR A 313 -15.51 -5.75 -17.28
C TYR A 313 -14.96 -6.52 -18.49
N ASP A 314 -15.32 -6.09 -19.70
CA ASP A 314 -14.77 -6.56 -20.97
C ASP A 314 -13.25 -6.38 -21.02
N VAL A 315 -12.75 -5.17 -20.69
CA VAL A 315 -11.31 -4.90 -20.69
C VAL A 315 -10.62 -5.65 -19.56
N LEU A 316 -11.21 -5.68 -18.36
CA LEU A 316 -10.67 -6.44 -17.24
C LEU A 316 -10.50 -7.92 -17.60
N ALA A 317 -11.56 -8.56 -18.12
CA ALA A 317 -11.54 -9.98 -18.48
C ALA A 317 -10.60 -10.28 -19.66
N SER A 318 -10.50 -9.39 -20.65
CA SER A 318 -9.53 -9.54 -21.74
C SER A 318 -8.06 -9.56 -21.25
N HIS A 319 -7.78 -8.94 -20.11
CA HIS A 319 -6.47 -8.93 -19.45
C HIS A 319 -6.31 -9.98 -18.34
N MET A 320 -7.36 -10.74 -18.01
CA MET A 320 -7.27 -11.84 -17.06
C MET A 320 -6.48 -13.01 -17.63
N VAL A 321 -5.69 -13.66 -16.79
CA VAL A 321 -4.94 -14.87 -17.13
C VAL A 321 -5.77 -16.11 -16.79
N ASN A 322 -6.07 -16.94 -17.78
CA ASN A 322 -6.73 -18.23 -17.57
C ASN A 322 -5.69 -19.33 -17.30
N VAL A 323 -5.38 -19.57 -16.03
CA VAL A 323 -4.46 -20.63 -15.63
C VAL A 323 -5.22 -21.95 -15.56
N ASN A 324 -4.66 -23.02 -16.16
CA ASN A 324 -5.19 -24.39 -16.09
C ASN A 324 -6.68 -24.51 -16.46
N ASN A 325 -7.16 -23.66 -17.38
CA ASN A 325 -8.58 -23.58 -17.76
C ASN A 325 -9.52 -23.43 -16.55
N ALA A 326 -9.13 -22.64 -15.55
CA ALA A 326 -9.96 -22.33 -14.39
C ALA A 326 -11.26 -21.58 -14.74
N PHE A 327 -11.31 -21.03 -15.95
CA PHE A 327 -12.50 -20.43 -16.55
C PHE A 327 -12.76 -21.13 -17.89
N ALA A 328 -14.03 -21.42 -18.19
CA ALA A 328 -14.45 -21.97 -19.47
C ALA A 328 -14.27 -20.95 -20.60
N ASP A 329 -14.64 -19.70 -20.35
CA ASP A 329 -14.56 -18.60 -21.31
C ASP A 329 -14.49 -17.22 -20.62
N GLU A 330 -14.46 -16.17 -21.46
CA GLU A 330 -14.41 -14.79 -20.98
C GLU A 330 -15.73 -14.34 -20.31
N ASP A 331 -16.87 -14.91 -20.70
CA ASP A 331 -18.18 -14.57 -20.14
C ASP A 331 -18.31 -15.08 -18.69
N GLU A 332 -17.80 -16.29 -18.40
CA GLU A 332 -17.69 -16.80 -17.03
C GLU A 332 -16.81 -15.89 -16.17
N ALA A 333 -15.66 -15.45 -16.70
CA ALA A 333 -14.77 -14.53 -15.99
C ALA A 333 -15.46 -13.19 -15.71
N ILE A 334 -16.18 -12.61 -16.67
CA ILE A 334 -16.96 -11.38 -16.48
C ILE A 334 -18.06 -11.58 -15.43
N ALA A 335 -18.77 -12.69 -15.47
CA ALA A 335 -19.81 -13.02 -14.50
C ALA A 335 -19.22 -13.12 -13.08
N LEU A 336 -18.06 -13.79 -12.92
CA LEU A 336 -17.34 -13.87 -11.65
C LEU A 336 -16.93 -12.48 -11.16
N LEU A 337 -16.30 -11.64 -12.00
CA LEU A 337 -15.89 -10.29 -11.63
C LEU A 337 -17.08 -9.44 -11.17
N ARG A 338 -18.22 -9.50 -11.87
CA ARG A 338 -19.44 -8.78 -11.50
C ARG A 338 -20.04 -9.28 -10.20
N ARG A 339 -20.07 -10.60 -9.98
CA ARG A 339 -20.54 -11.20 -8.73
C ARG A 339 -19.66 -10.77 -7.56
N ARG A 340 -18.34 -10.90 -7.73
CA ARG A 340 -17.36 -10.60 -6.68
C ARG A 340 -17.19 -9.12 -6.40
N THR A 341 -17.84 -8.19 -7.10
CA THR A 341 -17.84 -6.75 -6.75
C THR A 341 -19.09 -6.31 -5.99
N GLN A 342 -20.10 -7.18 -5.87
CA GLN A 342 -21.36 -6.85 -5.21
C GLN A 342 -21.20 -6.68 -3.71
N ARG A 343 -21.88 -5.71 -3.12
CA ARG A 343 -21.88 -5.54 -1.65
C ARG A 343 -22.15 -6.87 -0.91
N ILE A 344 -21.30 -7.18 0.06
CA ILE A 344 -21.47 -8.27 1.02
C ILE A 344 -22.15 -7.66 2.26
N GLN A 345 -23.32 -8.18 2.64
CA GLN A 345 -23.94 -7.76 3.90
C GLN A 345 -23.20 -8.44 5.05
N ALA A 346 -22.67 -7.65 5.99
CA ALA A 346 -22.16 -8.21 7.23
C ALA A 346 -23.29 -8.97 7.93
N THR A 347 -23.04 -10.24 8.27
CA THR A 347 -23.92 -10.99 9.17
C THR A 347 -24.02 -10.22 10.48
N MET A 348 -25.24 -9.80 10.86
CA MET A 348 -25.46 -9.22 12.18
C MET A 348 -24.94 -10.21 13.24
N PRO A 349 -24.20 -9.76 14.27
CA PRO A 349 -23.87 -10.63 15.39
C PRO A 349 -25.19 -11.19 15.92
N ILE A 350 -25.30 -12.52 15.97
CA ILE A 350 -26.40 -13.16 16.70
C ILE A 350 -26.26 -12.66 18.14
N GLU A 351 -27.20 -11.84 18.60
CA GLU A 351 -27.37 -11.59 20.02
C GLU A 351 -27.57 -12.95 20.67
N VAL A 352 -26.50 -13.47 21.28
CA VAL A 352 -26.62 -14.58 22.21
C VAL A 352 -27.35 -14.00 23.41
N SER A 353 -28.67 -14.11 23.40
CA SER A 353 -29.50 -13.88 24.57
C SER A 353 -28.95 -14.77 25.67
N VAL A 354 -28.30 -14.14 26.65
CA VAL A 354 -27.91 -14.82 27.88
C VAL A 354 -29.21 -15.18 28.58
N ALA A 355 -29.56 -16.46 28.53
CA ALA A 355 -30.60 -17.06 29.37
C ALA A 355 -29.97 -17.56 30.67
#